data_AF-A0A9W6XCB4-F1
#
_entry.id   AF-A0A9W6XCB4-F1
#
_cell.length_a   1.000
_cell.length_b   1.000
_cell.length_c   1.000
_cell.angle_alpha   90.00
_cell.angle_beta   90.00
_cell.angle_gamma   90.00
#
_symmetry.space_group_name_H-M   'P 1'
#
loop_
_entity.id
_entity.type
_entity.pdbx_description
1 polymer ?
#
loop_
_entity_poly.entity_id
_entity_poly.type
_entity_poly.pdbx_seq_one_letter_code
_entity_poly.pdbx_strand_id
1 'polypeptide(L)'
;MMLYKLRLNDLNNEKPVRHYPSTDTNPCWIEPNEFTPLAKSTRRLLRDAFDERFFCRYYDDAKMAKTSYVFGMQQNLHPIYKSPRLNLNAVILLVCKQQRLGIREACDKREKVHEHIRDQLRTLLNAVANPSDAVDPPPLSPTPVYSELEAMFAPPQRRSAAVVVNQMQRCVDEELDRWKDDPMRVERLESGAPESVLSFWRLVEHRKYYFFLPRAVKVLFAVPASSCQIERDFSVSGSMVTSQRTSLSQHNIDMATFLNRNGEFVDLLECEAIK
;
A
#
# COMPACT_ATOMS: atom_id res chain seq x y z
N MET A 1 -0.50 10.55 0.32
CA MET A 1 0.26 11.81 0.55
C MET A 1 -0.53 12.88 1.31
N MET A 2 -1.85 12.99 1.12
CA MET A 2 -2.66 14.02 1.76
C MET A 2 -2.69 13.91 3.30
N LEU A 3 -2.73 12.70 3.86
CA LEU A 3 -2.71 12.47 5.32
C LEU A 3 -1.46 13.05 6.02
N TYR A 4 -0.28 12.86 5.42
CA TYR A 4 0.96 13.42 5.95
C TYR A 4 1.00 14.94 5.82
N LYS A 5 0.53 15.49 4.70
CA LYS A 5 0.39 16.95 4.52
C LYS A 5 -0.58 17.55 5.55
N LEU A 6 -1.72 16.90 5.77
CA LEU A 6 -2.71 17.30 6.78
C LEU A 6 -2.06 17.37 8.17
N ARG A 7 -1.29 16.35 8.56
CA ARG A 7 -0.58 16.34 9.85
C ARG A 7 0.54 17.38 9.93
N LEU A 8 1.31 17.56 8.87
CA LEU A 8 2.46 18.46 8.82
C LEU A 8 2.05 19.93 8.78
N ASN A 9 0.92 20.25 8.14
CA ASN A 9 0.49 21.62 7.82
C ASN A 9 -0.85 21.94 8.49
N ASP A 10 -1.92 21.27 8.08
CA ASP A 10 -3.29 21.70 8.40
C ASP A 10 -3.71 21.46 9.84
N LEU A 11 -3.07 20.53 10.55
CA LEU A 11 -3.32 20.26 11.97
C LEU A 11 -2.22 20.84 12.88
N ASN A 12 -1.20 21.48 12.30
CA ASN A 12 -0.13 22.11 13.07
C ASN A 12 -0.53 23.55 13.40
N ASN A 13 -0.69 23.86 14.69
CA ASN A 13 -1.04 25.22 15.14
C ASN A 13 0.06 26.25 14.93
N GLU A 14 1.29 25.82 14.62
CA GLU A 14 2.42 26.70 14.33
C GLU A 14 2.51 27.08 12.85
N LYS A 15 1.62 26.53 12.00
CA LYS A 15 1.64 26.78 10.56
C LYS A 15 0.37 27.46 10.07
N PRO A 16 0.51 28.35 9.07
CA PRO A 16 -0.64 28.97 8.44
C PRO A 16 -1.46 27.93 7.67
N VAL A 17 -2.75 28.22 7.48
CA VAL A 17 -3.65 27.36 6.70
C VAL A 17 -4.35 28.15 5.61
N ARG A 18 -4.51 27.52 4.45
CA ARG A 18 -5.11 28.15 3.29
C ARG A 18 -6.57 28.53 3.61
N HIS A 19 -6.90 29.79 3.41
CA HIS A 19 -8.25 30.31 3.66
C HIS A 19 -9.21 29.79 2.57
N TYR A 20 -10.48 29.56 2.89
CA TYR A 20 -11.45 28.96 1.96
C TYR A 20 -11.71 29.73 0.64
N PRO A 21 -11.61 31.08 0.57
CA PRO A 21 -11.72 31.86 -0.66
C PRO A 21 -10.43 31.87 -1.49
N SER A 22 -9.36 31.21 -1.03
CA SER A 22 -8.10 31.20 -1.75
C SER A 22 -8.24 30.49 -3.10
N THR A 23 -7.78 31.14 -4.16
CA THR A 23 -7.66 30.55 -5.49
C THR A 23 -6.19 30.26 -5.81
N ASP A 24 -5.92 29.54 -6.90
CA ASP A 24 -4.55 29.24 -7.32
C ASP A 24 -3.81 30.48 -7.87
N THR A 25 -4.56 31.46 -8.39
CA THR A 25 -4.04 32.74 -8.85
C THR A 25 -3.91 33.78 -7.72
N ASN A 26 -4.66 33.61 -6.63
CA ASN A 26 -4.60 34.49 -5.47
C ASN A 26 -4.61 33.67 -4.16
N PRO A 27 -3.43 33.21 -3.71
CA PRO A 27 -3.32 32.42 -2.50
C PRO A 27 -3.53 33.29 -1.24
N CYS A 28 -4.44 32.89 -0.36
CA CYS A 28 -4.73 33.55 0.91
C CYS A 28 -4.60 32.56 2.06
N TRP A 29 -4.04 33.02 3.17
CA TRP A 29 -3.69 32.19 4.33
C TRP A 29 -4.21 32.84 5.61
N ILE A 30 -4.60 32.00 6.56
CA ILE A 30 -4.85 32.38 7.96
C ILE A 30 -3.55 32.11 8.72
N GLU A 31 -3.00 33.13 9.36
CA GLU A 31 -1.77 33.01 10.14
C GLU A 31 -2.01 32.36 11.51
N PRO A 32 -1.00 31.71 12.12
CA PRO A 32 -1.11 31.08 13.45
C PRO A 32 -1.68 31.97 14.56
N ASN A 33 -1.39 33.27 14.47
CA ASN A 33 -1.82 34.26 15.45
C ASN A 33 -3.29 34.65 15.27
N GLU A 34 -3.85 34.45 14.09
CA GLU A 34 -5.24 34.79 13.72
C GLU A 34 -6.22 33.66 14.04
N PHE A 35 -5.72 32.46 14.37
CA PHE A 35 -6.59 31.35 14.77
C PHE A 35 -7.35 31.67 16.06
N THR A 36 -8.67 31.52 16.00
CA THR A 36 -9.54 31.60 17.18
C THR A 36 -9.18 30.51 18.21
N PRO A 37 -9.53 30.70 19.50
CA PRO A 37 -9.33 29.68 20.52
C PRO A 37 -9.98 28.34 20.17
N LEU A 38 -11.19 28.38 19.58
CA LEU A 38 -11.90 27.20 19.11
C LEU A 38 -11.11 26.49 17.99
N ALA A 39 -10.65 27.23 16.98
CA ALA A 39 -9.85 26.64 15.89
C ALA A 39 -8.56 25.98 16.40
N LYS A 40 -7.83 26.66 17.31
CA LYS A 40 -6.62 26.10 17.93
C LYS A 40 -6.92 24.81 18.72
N SER A 41 -8.02 24.79 19.46
CA SER A 41 -8.45 23.64 20.25
C SER A 41 -8.86 22.46 19.36
N THR A 42 -9.71 22.69 18.36
CA THR A 42 -10.17 21.66 17.42
C THR A 42 -8.99 21.04 16.67
N ARG A 43 -8.07 21.86 16.14
CA ARG A 43 -6.87 21.37 15.46
C ARG A 43 -6.02 20.50 16.37
N ARG A 44 -5.81 20.93 17.62
CA ARG A 44 -5.07 20.14 18.62
C ARG A 44 -5.75 18.81 18.91
N LEU A 45 -7.06 18.80 19.17
CA LEU A 45 -7.79 17.57 19.46
C LEU A 45 -7.76 16.58 18.29
N LEU A 46 -7.98 17.06 17.07
CA LEU A 46 -7.89 16.24 15.86
C LEU A 46 -6.47 15.70 15.66
N ARG A 47 -5.46 16.54 15.86
CA ARG A 47 -4.06 16.18 15.77
C ARG A 47 -3.70 15.06 16.75
N ASP A 48 -4.11 15.21 18.01
CA ASP A 48 -3.79 14.25 19.08
C ASP A 48 -4.52 12.92 18.83
N ALA A 49 -5.79 12.96 18.38
CA ALA A 49 -6.52 11.75 17.97
C ALA A 49 -5.89 11.05 16.75
N PHE A 50 -5.41 11.80 15.76
CA PHE A 50 -4.66 11.25 14.62
C PHE A 50 -3.33 10.64 15.08
N ASP A 51 -2.67 11.26 16.04
CA ASP A 51 -1.41 10.76 16.60
C ASP A 51 -1.62 9.41 17.27
N GLU A 52 -2.58 9.34 18.20
CA GLU A 52 -2.90 8.12 18.95
C GLU A 52 -3.33 6.96 18.04
N ARG A 53 -4.16 7.24 17.03
CA ARG A 53 -4.75 6.20 16.16
C ARG A 53 -3.85 5.79 15.00
N PHE A 54 -3.02 6.70 14.51
CA PHE A 54 -2.23 6.47 13.31
C PHE A 54 -0.74 6.69 13.53
N PHE A 55 -0.30 7.88 13.97
CA PHE A 55 1.12 8.22 13.96
C PHE A 55 1.95 7.62 15.11
N CYS A 56 1.32 7.09 16.16
CA CYS A 56 2.00 6.38 17.25
C CYS A 56 2.89 5.24 16.77
N ARG A 57 2.52 4.60 15.66
CA ARG A 57 3.30 3.54 14.98
C ARG A 57 4.72 3.98 14.57
N TYR A 58 5.01 5.27 14.54
CA TYR A 58 6.31 5.80 14.11
C TYR A 58 7.27 6.09 15.26
N TYR A 59 6.81 6.08 16.51
CA TYR A 59 7.65 6.36 17.68
C TYR A 59 7.50 5.34 18.81
N ASP A 60 6.34 4.71 18.96
CA ASP A 60 6.09 3.64 19.93
C ASP A 60 6.53 2.29 19.35
N ASP A 61 7.52 1.65 19.96
CA ASP A 61 8.08 0.36 19.50
C ASP A 61 7.05 -0.79 19.56
N ALA A 62 6.18 -0.79 20.58
CA ALA A 62 5.18 -1.85 20.73
C ALA A 62 4.10 -1.75 19.66
N LYS A 63 3.74 -0.51 19.27
CA LYS A 63 2.83 -0.27 18.14
C LYS A 63 3.51 -0.56 16.82
N MET A 64 4.76 -0.12 16.66
CA MET A 64 5.56 -0.33 15.44
C MET A 64 5.62 -1.81 15.07
N ALA A 65 5.94 -2.69 16.04
CA ALA A 65 6.06 -4.13 15.80
C ALA A 65 4.77 -4.82 15.34
N LYS A 66 3.59 -4.27 15.68
CA LYS A 66 2.28 -4.90 15.41
C LYS A 66 1.55 -4.31 14.21
N THR A 67 2.04 -3.21 13.66
CA THR A 67 1.28 -2.41 12.70
C THR A 67 1.62 -2.80 11.26
N SER A 68 0.61 -2.89 10.40
CA SER A 68 0.84 -2.99 8.96
C SER A 68 1.18 -1.61 8.38
N TYR A 69 2.20 -1.57 7.53
CA TYR A 69 2.65 -0.33 6.87
C TYR A 69 2.21 -0.27 5.42
N VAL A 70 1.00 -0.76 5.11
CA VAL A 70 0.43 -0.79 3.74
C VAL A 70 0.58 0.55 3.04
N PHE A 71 0.25 1.65 3.71
CA PHE A 71 0.39 2.99 3.14
C PHE A 71 1.87 3.38 2.89
N GLY A 72 2.78 2.96 3.78
CA GLY A 72 4.22 3.13 3.58
C GLY A 72 4.73 2.34 2.38
N MET A 73 4.27 1.10 2.22
CA MET A 73 4.57 0.23 1.08
C MET A 73 4.03 0.81 -0.24
N GLN A 74 2.76 1.22 -0.27
CA GLN A 74 2.16 1.90 -1.43
C GLN A 74 2.93 3.16 -1.81
N GLN A 75 3.37 3.95 -0.82
CA GLN A 75 4.17 5.14 -1.09
C GLN A 75 5.57 4.79 -1.63
N ASN A 76 6.21 3.75 -1.09
CA ASN A 76 7.52 3.28 -1.54
C ASN A 76 7.48 2.78 -2.99
N LEU A 77 6.39 2.13 -3.40
CA LEU A 77 6.17 1.67 -4.78
C LEU A 77 5.57 2.74 -5.70
N HIS A 78 5.32 3.95 -5.20
CA HIS A 78 4.80 5.02 -6.03
C HIS A 78 5.94 5.74 -6.76
N PRO A 79 5.98 5.77 -8.10
CA PRO A 79 7.08 6.39 -8.89
C PRO A 79 7.42 7.83 -8.48
N ILE A 80 6.40 8.65 -8.17
CA ILE A 80 6.59 10.02 -7.66
C ILE A 80 6.95 10.08 -6.16
N TYR A 81 6.44 9.15 -5.35
CA TYR A 81 6.49 9.26 -3.88
C TYR A 81 7.45 8.29 -3.18
N LYS A 82 8.27 7.55 -3.93
CA LYS A 82 9.33 6.70 -3.38
C LYS A 82 10.45 7.46 -2.67
N SER A 83 10.78 8.68 -3.15
CA SER A 83 11.85 9.54 -2.58
C SER A 83 11.51 11.02 -2.25
N PRO A 84 10.31 11.40 -1.76
CA PRO A 84 10.02 12.79 -1.44
C PRO A 84 10.69 13.26 -0.15
N ARG A 85 11.46 14.35 -0.23
CA ARG A 85 12.05 15.04 0.94
C ARG A 85 11.02 15.50 1.99
N LEU A 86 9.74 15.62 1.62
CA LEU A 86 8.63 16.17 2.43
C LEU A 86 7.64 15.10 2.96
N ASN A 87 8.07 13.83 3.02
CA ASN A 87 7.16 12.70 3.21
C ASN A 87 7.18 12.14 4.64
N LEU A 88 6.87 10.84 4.74
CA LEU A 88 7.03 9.99 5.93
C LEU A 88 8.22 10.41 6.83
N ASN A 89 9.40 10.70 6.26
CA ASN A 89 10.57 11.12 7.04
C ASN A 89 10.31 12.39 7.87
N ALA A 90 9.72 13.42 7.25
CA ALA A 90 9.39 14.67 7.93
C ALA A 90 8.33 14.45 9.01
N VAL A 91 7.37 13.55 8.75
CA VAL A 91 6.35 13.17 9.74
C VAL A 91 6.98 12.45 10.92
N ILE A 92 7.82 11.44 10.69
CA ILE A 92 8.50 10.67 11.76
C ILE A 92 9.28 11.62 12.67
N LEU A 93 10.07 12.52 12.08
CA LEU A 93 10.84 13.50 12.84
C LEU A 93 9.93 14.46 13.62
N LEU A 94 8.84 14.93 13.01
CA LEU A 94 7.87 15.81 13.67
C LEU A 94 7.23 15.13 14.88
N VAL A 95 6.75 13.89 14.73
CA VAL A 95 6.07 13.19 15.82
C VAL A 95 7.05 12.79 16.92
N CYS A 96 8.27 12.36 16.58
CA CYS A 96 9.32 12.10 17.57
C CYS A 96 9.68 13.35 18.37
N LYS A 97 9.81 14.52 17.70
CA LYS A 97 10.04 15.80 18.38
C LYS A 97 8.90 16.15 19.34
N GLN A 98 7.64 15.91 18.95
CA GLN A 98 6.47 16.16 19.80
C GLN A 98 6.44 15.25 21.03
N GLN A 99 6.92 14.02 20.88
CA GLN A 99 7.12 13.08 21.99
C GLN A 99 8.40 13.34 22.80
N ARG A 100 9.08 14.47 22.55
CA ARG A 100 10.32 14.88 23.24
C ARG A 100 11.49 13.90 23.08
N LEU A 101 11.47 13.09 22.02
CA LEU A 101 12.59 12.21 21.70
C LEU A 101 13.77 13.03 21.17
N GLY A 102 14.98 12.58 21.47
CA GLY A 102 16.21 13.21 20.99
C GLY A 102 16.36 13.08 19.47
N ILE A 103 17.19 13.94 18.85
CA ILE A 103 17.43 13.91 17.40
C ILE A 103 17.97 12.54 16.96
N ARG A 104 18.92 11.98 17.71
CA ARG A 104 19.50 10.66 17.42
C ARG A 104 18.43 9.57 17.45
N GLU A 105 17.62 9.55 18.50
CA GLU A 105 16.55 8.57 18.65
C GLU A 105 15.50 8.70 17.55
N ALA A 106 15.13 9.93 17.16
CA ALA A 106 14.24 10.17 16.02
C ALA A 106 14.81 9.65 14.69
N CYS A 107 16.12 9.75 14.48
CA CYS A 107 16.80 9.14 13.34
C CYS A 107 16.76 7.61 13.42
N ASP A 108 17.03 7.02 14.58
CA ASP A 108 16.97 5.57 14.78
C ASP A 108 15.56 5.03 14.52
N LYS A 109 14.52 5.74 14.98
CA LYS A 109 13.11 5.41 14.70
C LYS A 109 12.80 5.48 13.21
N ARG A 110 13.33 6.49 12.51
CA ARG A 110 13.17 6.63 11.06
C ARG A 110 13.75 5.42 10.33
N GLU A 111 14.97 5.00 10.65
CA GLU A 111 15.59 3.84 10.01
C GLU A 111 14.81 2.55 10.30
N LYS A 112 14.42 2.31 11.56
CA LYS A 112 13.58 1.15 11.94
C LYS A 112 12.27 1.08 11.15
N VAL A 113 11.60 2.22 10.94
CA VAL A 113 10.36 2.27 10.14
C VAL A 113 10.63 1.89 8.69
N HIS A 114 11.73 2.34 8.10
CA HIS A 114 12.10 1.97 6.72
C HIS A 114 12.45 0.49 6.61
N GLU A 115 13.19 -0.06 7.57
CA GLU A 115 13.50 -1.48 7.65
C GLU A 115 12.20 -2.30 7.73
N HIS A 116 11.27 -1.91 8.61
CA HIS A 116 10.00 -2.62 8.76
C HIS A 116 9.13 -2.57 7.48
N ILE A 117 9.08 -1.41 6.80
CA ILE A 117 8.40 -1.28 5.51
C ILE A 117 9.05 -2.19 4.47
N ARG A 118 10.39 -2.21 4.42
CA ARG A 118 11.14 -3.04 3.48
C ARG A 118 10.93 -4.53 3.74
N ASP A 119 10.94 -4.96 5.00
CA ASP A 119 10.74 -6.36 5.38
C ASP A 119 9.32 -6.83 5.05
N GLN A 120 8.30 -5.99 5.26
CA GLN A 120 6.93 -6.28 4.84
C GLN A 120 6.81 -6.37 3.31
N LEU A 121 7.46 -5.47 2.56
CA LEU A 121 7.52 -5.54 1.09
C LEU A 121 8.21 -6.81 0.61
N ARG A 122 9.36 -7.18 1.20
CA ARG A 122 10.08 -8.41 0.89
C ARG A 122 9.20 -9.64 1.13
N THR A 123 8.50 -9.67 2.26
CA THR A 123 7.56 -10.75 2.61
C THR A 123 6.47 -10.88 1.54
N LEU A 124 5.87 -9.76 1.13
CA LEU A 124 4.88 -9.76 0.05
C LEU A 124 5.47 -10.21 -1.29
N LEU A 125 6.66 -9.73 -1.64
CA LEU A 125 7.32 -10.08 -2.90
C LEU A 125 7.63 -11.56 -3.00
N ASN A 126 8.09 -12.17 -1.90
CA ASN A 126 8.29 -13.61 -1.82
C ASN A 126 6.99 -14.40 -2.01
N ALA A 127 5.88 -13.91 -1.43
CA ALA A 127 4.58 -14.54 -1.58
C ALA A 127 4.05 -14.46 -3.03
N VAL A 128 4.30 -13.36 -3.76
CA VAL A 128 3.88 -13.24 -5.18
C VAL A 128 4.88 -13.87 -6.17
N ALA A 129 6.12 -14.12 -5.74
CA ALA A 129 7.12 -14.85 -6.50
C ALA A 129 6.86 -16.36 -6.49
N ASN A 130 6.32 -16.88 -5.37
CA ASN A 130 5.88 -18.25 -5.21
C ASN A 130 4.35 -18.28 -5.03
N PRO A 131 3.53 -18.14 -6.10
CA PRO A 131 2.11 -18.42 -5.97
C PRO A 131 2.00 -19.86 -5.48
N SER A 132 1.48 -20.04 -4.26
CA SER A 132 1.29 -21.34 -3.64
C SER A 132 0.19 -22.12 -4.37
N ASP A 133 0.46 -22.58 -5.57
CA ASP A 133 -0.14 -23.79 -6.10
C ASP A 133 0.67 -24.96 -5.52
N ALA A 134 0.50 -25.20 -4.23
CA ALA A 134 1.03 -26.37 -3.54
C ALA A 134 0.22 -27.60 -3.99
N VAL A 135 0.48 -28.06 -5.22
CA VAL A 135 0.43 -29.49 -5.49
C VAL A 135 1.67 -30.05 -4.81
N ASP A 136 1.47 -30.94 -3.84
CA ASP A 136 2.55 -31.61 -3.11
C ASP A 136 3.68 -32.00 -4.07
N PRO A 137 4.96 -31.69 -3.77
CA PRO A 137 6.05 -32.21 -4.56
C PRO A 137 5.96 -33.74 -4.52
N PRO A 138 6.01 -34.44 -5.68
CA PRO A 138 6.03 -35.89 -5.69
C PRO A 138 7.20 -36.37 -4.82
N PRO A 139 7.04 -37.50 -4.10
CA PRO A 139 8.03 -37.96 -3.15
C PRO A 139 9.42 -38.01 -3.79
N LEU A 140 10.40 -37.43 -3.10
CA LEU A 140 11.80 -37.39 -3.51
C LEU A 140 12.27 -38.81 -3.84
N SER A 141 12.41 -39.11 -5.13
CA SER A 141 13.10 -40.31 -5.56
C SER A 141 14.56 -40.23 -5.11
N PRO A 142 15.16 -41.34 -4.64
CA PRO A 142 16.53 -41.34 -4.15
C PRO A 142 17.48 -40.84 -5.24
N THR A 143 18.30 -39.86 -4.89
CA THR A 143 19.32 -39.29 -5.77
C THR A 143 20.28 -40.40 -6.21
N PRO A 144 20.34 -40.77 -7.50
CA PRO A 144 21.30 -41.76 -7.95
C PRO A 144 22.71 -41.19 -7.79
N VAL A 145 23.56 -41.92 -7.07
CA VAL A 145 24.99 -41.63 -6.98
C VAL A 145 25.63 -42.14 -8.27
N TYR A 146 25.94 -41.22 -9.18
CA TYR A 146 26.62 -41.53 -10.44
C TYR A 146 28.13 -41.68 -10.20
N SER A 147 28.77 -42.58 -10.95
CA SER A 147 30.23 -42.60 -11.07
C SER A 147 30.72 -41.36 -11.84
N GLU A 148 32.02 -41.03 -11.74
CA GLU A 148 32.62 -39.84 -12.35
C GLU A 148 32.39 -39.78 -13.89
N LEU A 149 32.41 -40.93 -14.55
CA LEU A 149 32.19 -41.04 -15.99
C LEU A 149 30.70 -40.89 -16.35
N GLU A 150 29.79 -41.37 -15.50
CA GLU A 150 28.34 -41.20 -15.67
C GLU A 150 27.89 -39.77 -15.39
N ALA A 151 28.54 -39.06 -14.45
CA ALA A 151 28.24 -37.67 -14.12
C ALA A 151 28.51 -36.71 -15.29
N MET A 152 29.46 -37.03 -16.19
CA MET A 152 29.74 -36.23 -17.39
C MET A 152 28.63 -36.30 -18.45
N PHE A 153 27.86 -37.40 -18.46
CA PHE A 153 26.79 -37.63 -19.44
C PHE A 153 25.39 -37.59 -18.80
N ALA A 154 25.30 -37.46 -17.48
CA ALA A 154 24.05 -37.32 -16.76
C ALA A 154 23.37 -35.97 -17.10
N PRO A 155 22.02 -35.92 -17.12
CA PRO A 155 21.29 -34.66 -17.20
C PRO A 155 21.74 -33.70 -16.09
N PRO A 156 21.77 -32.38 -16.32
CA PRO A 156 22.12 -31.42 -15.27
C PRO A 156 21.27 -31.68 -14.03
N GLN A 157 21.91 -31.90 -12.88
CA GLN A 157 21.18 -32.13 -11.63
C GLN A 157 20.17 -31.00 -11.41
N ARG A 158 18.91 -31.37 -11.12
CA ARG A 158 17.90 -30.39 -10.70
C ARG A 158 18.43 -29.67 -9.47
N ARG A 159 18.59 -28.35 -9.58
CA ARG A 159 19.04 -27.50 -8.46
C ARG A 159 18.17 -27.80 -7.25
N SER A 160 18.80 -27.96 -6.08
CA SER A 160 18.04 -28.20 -4.85
C SER A 160 17.08 -27.05 -4.59
N ALA A 161 15.89 -27.35 -4.06
CA ALA A 161 14.86 -26.35 -3.77
C ALA A 161 15.40 -25.20 -2.91
N ALA A 162 16.30 -25.50 -1.97
CA ALA A 162 16.98 -24.51 -1.13
C ALA A 162 17.84 -23.51 -1.94
N VAL A 163 18.55 -23.98 -2.97
CA VAL A 163 19.36 -23.11 -3.84
C VAL A 163 18.46 -22.20 -4.69
N VAL A 164 17.33 -22.73 -5.18
CA VAL A 164 16.35 -21.96 -5.97
C VAL A 164 15.70 -20.85 -5.12
N VAL A 165 15.28 -21.18 -3.88
CA VAL A 165 14.70 -20.21 -2.95
C VAL A 165 15.70 -19.10 -2.59
N ASN A 166 16.95 -19.46 -2.29
CA ASN A 166 18.00 -18.48 -1.99
C ASN A 166 18.29 -17.55 -3.18
N GLN A 167 18.27 -18.08 -4.40
CA GLN A 167 18.47 -17.29 -5.61
C GLN A 167 17.29 -16.33 -5.86
N MET A 168 16.05 -16.80 -5.67
CA MET A 168 14.84 -15.99 -5.77
C MET A 168 14.83 -14.84 -4.76
N GLN A 169 15.15 -15.15 -3.50
CA GLN A 169 15.25 -14.15 -2.44
C GLN A 169 16.23 -13.04 -2.81
N ARG A 170 17.39 -13.41 -3.35
CA ARG A 170 18.40 -12.46 -3.81
C ARG A 170 17.87 -11.58 -4.95
N CYS A 171 17.15 -12.16 -5.91
CA CYS A 171 16.55 -11.40 -7.00
C CYS A 171 15.48 -10.42 -6.52
N VAL A 172 14.67 -10.79 -5.52
CA VAL A 172 13.68 -9.90 -4.88
C VAL A 172 14.37 -8.69 -4.22
N ASP A 173 15.45 -8.95 -3.47
CA ASP A 173 16.22 -7.89 -2.82
C ASP A 173 16.90 -6.96 -3.81
N GLU A 174 17.53 -7.52 -4.85
CA GLU A 174 18.13 -6.76 -5.95
C GLU A 174 17.11 -5.85 -6.66
N GLU A 175 15.87 -6.34 -6.83
CA GLU A 175 14.80 -5.58 -7.47
C GLU A 175 14.31 -4.41 -6.58
N LEU A 176 14.17 -4.63 -5.27
CA LEU A 176 13.84 -3.59 -4.30
C LEU A 176 14.92 -2.50 -4.22
N ASP A 177 16.20 -2.90 -4.20
CA ASP A 177 17.33 -1.95 -4.16
C ASP A 177 17.40 -1.12 -5.43
N ARG A 178 17.28 -1.76 -6.59
CA ARG A 178 17.26 -1.07 -7.88
C ARG A 178 16.15 -0.03 -7.94
N TRP A 179 14.94 -0.39 -7.49
CA TRP A 179 13.79 0.51 -7.52
C TRP A 179 13.99 1.77 -6.69
N LYS A 180 14.67 1.67 -5.55
CA LYS A 180 14.93 2.80 -4.64
C LYS A 180 15.68 3.93 -5.34
N ASP A 181 16.66 3.58 -6.17
CA ASP A 181 17.55 4.53 -6.83
C ASP A 181 17.16 4.83 -8.29
N ASP A 182 16.21 4.08 -8.85
CA ASP A 182 15.75 4.23 -10.22
C ASP A 182 15.10 5.61 -10.46
N PRO A 183 15.57 6.41 -11.44
CA PRO A 183 15.00 7.72 -11.74
C PRO A 183 13.65 7.67 -12.46
N MET A 184 13.12 6.49 -12.81
CA MET A 184 11.82 6.34 -13.50
C MET A 184 10.70 7.11 -12.80
N ARG A 185 9.97 7.90 -13.60
CA ARG A 185 8.83 8.71 -13.17
C ARG A 185 7.65 8.45 -14.09
N VAL A 186 6.46 8.76 -13.57
CA VAL A 186 5.22 8.77 -14.34
C VAL A 186 5.33 9.82 -15.42
N GLU A 187 5.08 9.43 -16.67
CA GLU A 187 4.97 10.37 -17.79
C GLU A 187 3.57 11.01 -17.78
N ARG A 188 3.45 12.23 -18.32
CA ARG A 188 2.12 12.79 -18.58
C ARG A 188 1.58 12.17 -19.86
N LEU A 189 0.32 11.74 -19.84
CA LEU A 189 -0.34 11.35 -21.08
C LEU A 189 -0.40 12.54 -22.04
N GLU A 190 -0.59 12.26 -23.33
CA GLU A 190 -0.80 13.28 -24.38
C GLU A 190 -1.98 14.22 -24.04
N SER A 191 -2.95 13.75 -23.25
CA SER A 191 -4.08 14.54 -22.73
C SER A 191 -3.71 15.52 -21.61
N GLY A 192 -2.44 15.56 -21.18
CA GLY A 192 -1.96 16.37 -20.05
C GLY A 192 -2.26 15.79 -18.67
N ALA A 193 -3.04 14.70 -18.59
CA ALA A 193 -3.35 14.01 -17.34
C ALA A 193 -2.14 13.18 -16.83
N PRO A 194 -1.91 13.09 -15.51
CA PRO A 194 -0.90 12.19 -14.97
C PRO A 194 -1.33 10.74 -15.18
N GLU A 195 -0.40 9.90 -15.65
CA GLU A 195 -0.65 8.46 -15.77
C GLU A 195 -0.94 7.83 -14.38
N SER A 196 -1.85 6.84 -14.36
CA SER A 196 -2.16 6.12 -13.12
C SER A 196 -1.00 5.23 -12.69
N VAL A 197 -0.82 5.04 -11.38
CA VAL A 197 0.24 4.17 -10.84
C VAL A 197 0.13 2.74 -11.40
N LEU A 198 -1.09 2.21 -11.55
CA LEU A 198 -1.30 0.88 -12.11
C LEU A 198 -0.95 0.79 -13.59
N SER A 199 -1.21 1.85 -14.37
CA SER A 199 -0.83 1.94 -15.77
C SER A 199 0.69 1.95 -15.92
N PHE A 200 1.38 2.77 -15.11
CA PHE A 200 2.84 2.82 -15.07
C PHE A 200 3.44 1.44 -14.81
N TRP A 201 2.97 0.76 -13.76
CA TRP A 201 3.49 -0.56 -13.40
C TRP A 201 3.15 -1.65 -14.43
N ARG A 202 2.02 -1.52 -15.15
CA ARG A 202 1.69 -2.41 -16.27
C ARG A 202 2.66 -2.23 -17.43
N LEU A 203 3.03 -0.99 -17.77
CA LEU A 203 4.04 -0.72 -18.80
C LEU A 203 5.41 -1.25 -18.39
N VAL A 204 5.80 -1.05 -17.14
CA VAL A 204 7.05 -1.57 -16.56
C VAL A 204 7.13 -3.10 -16.64
N GLU A 205 6.03 -3.79 -16.32
CA GLU A 205 5.90 -5.25 -16.42
C GLU A 205 6.06 -5.70 -17.88
N HIS A 206 5.37 -5.04 -18.82
CA HIS A 206 5.44 -5.37 -20.25
C HIS A 206 6.85 -5.19 -20.83
N ARG A 207 7.58 -4.15 -20.39
CA ARG A 207 8.97 -3.89 -20.80
C ARG A 207 9.99 -4.79 -20.08
N LYS A 208 9.56 -5.63 -19.14
CA LYS A 208 10.40 -6.57 -18.38
C LYS A 208 11.54 -5.90 -17.60
N TYR A 209 11.34 -4.66 -17.14
CA TYR A 209 12.32 -3.97 -16.29
C TYR A 209 12.31 -4.51 -14.85
N TYR A 210 11.13 -4.92 -14.39
CA TYR A 210 10.84 -5.41 -13.04
C TYR A 210 9.90 -6.60 -13.16
N PHE A 211 10.14 -7.67 -12.38
CA PHE A 211 9.39 -8.93 -12.48
C PHE A 211 8.48 -9.17 -11.27
N PHE A 212 8.93 -8.77 -10.08
CA PHE A 212 8.22 -9.04 -8.83
C PHE A 212 7.41 -7.82 -8.36
N LEU A 213 7.97 -6.61 -8.49
CA LEU A 213 7.32 -5.38 -8.03
C LEU A 213 5.96 -5.13 -8.71
N PRO A 214 5.75 -5.31 -10.03
CA PRO A 214 4.44 -5.09 -10.63
C PRO A 214 3.34 -6.00 -10.04
N ARG A 215 3.71 -7.22 -9.62
CA ARG A 215 2.77 -8.15 -8.96
C ARG A 215 2.40 -7.68 -7.56
N ALA A 216 3.38 -7.29 -6.76
CA ALA A 216 3.14 -6.73 -5.42
C ALA A 216 2.31 -5.43 -5.48
N VAL A 217 2.52 -4.60 -6.51
CA VAL A 217 1.74 -3.38 -6.75
C VAL A 217 0.27 -3.72 -6.94
N LYS A 218 -0.07 -4.71 -7.78
CA LYS A 218 -1.47 -5.10 -8.02
C LYS A 218 -2.16 -5.46 -6.70
N VAL A 219 -1.50 -6.23 -5.84
CA VAL A 219 -2.02 -6.61 -4.51
C VAL A 219 -2.16 -5.38 -3.59
N LEU A 220 -1.11 -4.57 -3.46
CA LEU A 220 -1.11 -3.44 -2.51
C LEU A 220 -2.08 -2.33 -2.91
N PHE A 221 -2.20 -2.03 -4.20
CA PHE A 221 -3.08 -0.96 -4.69
C PHE A 221 -4.52 -1.41 -4.88
N ALA A 222 -4.82 -2.72 -4.78
CA ALA A 222 -6.19 -3.21 -4.63
C ALA A 222 -6.75 -2.96 -3.22
N VAL A 223 -5.90 -2.72 -2.22
CA VAL A 223 -6.36 -2.39 -0.86
C VAL A 223 -6.92 -0.97 -0.84
N PRO A 224 -8.23 -0.78 -0.61
CA PRO A 224 -8.82 0.55 -0.59
C PRO A 224 -8.29 1.35 0.60
N ALA A 225 -8.06 2.64 0.40
CA ALA A 225 -7.59 3.53 1.45
C ALA A 225 -8.69 3.93 2.47
N SER A 226 -9.95 3.59 2.19
CA SER A 226 -11.10 3.94 3.02
C SER A 226 -12.25 2.94 2.85
N SER A 227 -13.01 2.72 3.93
CA SER A 227 -14.29 2.00 3.92
C SER A 227 -15.40 2.74 3.17
N CYS A 228 -15.24 4.03 2.84
CA CYS A 228 -16.28 4.85 2.23
C CYS A 228 -16.82 4.28 0.90
N GLN A 229 -15.99 3.55 0.15
CA GLN A 229 -16.46 2.84 -1.05
C GLN A 229 -17.51 1.78 -0.68
N ILE A 230 -17.22 0.96 0.31
CA ILE A 230 -18.13 -0.05 0.86
C ILE A 230 -19.37 0.61 1.47
N GLU A 231 -19.22 1.73 2.18
CA GLU A 231 -20.36 2.47 2.74
C GLU A 231 -21.31 3.01 1.66
N ARG A 232 -20.76 3.50 0.54
CA ARG A 232 -21.56 3.90 -0.63
C ARG A 232 -22.26 2.70 -1.26
N ASP A 233 -21.60 1.54 -1.26
CA ASP A 233 -22.18 0.30 -1.76
C ASP A 233 -23.38 -0.14 -0.92
N PHE A 234 -23.25 -0.08 0.41
CA PHE A 234 -24.33 -0.32 1.35
C PHE A 234 -25.44 0.74 1.28
N SER A 235 -25.11 2.01 1.01
CA SER A 235 -26.09 3.09 0.93
C SER A 235 -27.13 2.85 -0.16
N VAL A 236 -26.72 2.33 -1.31
CA VAL A 236 -27.64 1.98 -2.41
C VAL A 236 -28.48 0.75 -2.10
N SER A 237 -28.01 -0.11 -1.21
CA SER A 237 -28.77 -1.27 -0.70
C SER A 237 -29.66 -0.89 0.50
N GLY A 238 -29.74 0.41 0.85
CA GLY A 238 -30.40 0.91 2.05
C GLY A 238 -31.86 0.48 2.19
N SER A 239 -32.63 0.49 1.09
CA SER A 239 -34.05 0.09 1.09
C SER A 239 -34.23 -1.42 1.31
N MET A 240 -33.32 -2.25 0.81
CA MET A 240 -33.33 -3.70 1.01
C MET A 240 -33.00 -4.08 2.45
N VAL A 241 -32.11 -3.33 3.11
CA VAL A 241 -31.71 -3.57 4.51
C VAL A 241 -32.59 -2.88 5.55
N THR A 242 -33.50 -2.01 5.14
CA THR A 242 -34.44 -1.32 6.05
C THR A 242 -35.90 -1.69 5.74
N SER A 243 -36.47 -1.14 4.68
CA SER A 243 -37.88 -1.26 4.33
C SER A 243 -38.30 -2.68 3.91
N GLN A 244 -37.41 -3.42 3.25
CA GLN A 244 -37.69 -4.78 2.76
C GLN A 244 -37.01 -5.88 3.60
N ARG A 245 -36.36 -5.51 4.71
CA ARG A 245 -35.57 -6.45 5.53
C ARG A 245 -36.41 -7.59 6.10
N THR A 246 -37.67 -7.34 6.43
CA THR A 246 -38.57 -8.37 6.95
C THR A 246 -39.10 -9.31 5.86
N SER A 247 -38.95 -8.94 4.58
CA SER A 247 -39.42 -9.71 3.43
C SER A 247 -38.31 -10.40 2.62
N LEU A 248 -37.04 -10.02 2.84
CA LEU A 248 -35.89 -10.58 2.13
C LEU A 248 -34.99 -11.34 3.09
N SER A 249 -34.51 -12.52 2.66
CA SER A 249 -33.48 -13.24 3.40
C SER A 249 -32.13 -12.51 3.29
N GLN A 250 -31.28 -12.65 4.32
CA GLN A 250 -29.93 -12.07 4.33
C GLN A 250 -29.13 -12.45 3.08
N HIS A 251 -29.17 -13.74 2.70
CA HIS A 251 -28.52 -14.27 1.51
C HIS A 251 -28.93 -13.52 0.23
N ASN A 252 -30.22 -13.22 0.07
CA ASN A 252 -30.71 -12.53 -1.12
C ASN A 252 -30.29 -11.06 -1.15
N ILE A 253 -30.20 -10.41 0.02
CA ILE A 253 -29.65 -9.06 0.15
C ILE A 253 -28.18 -9.06 -0.29
N ASP A 254 -27.37 -9.98 0.25
CA ASP A 254 -25.95 -10.08 -0.06
C ASP A 254 -25.71 -10.32 -1.55
N MET A 255 -26.47 -11.24 -2.15
CA MET A 255 -26.35 -11.55 -3.58
C MET A 255 -26.79 -10.38 -4.48
N ALA A 256 -27.91 -9.72 -4.17
CA ALA A 256 -28.36 -8.58 -4.96
C ALA A 256 -27.40 -7.38 -4.86
N THR A 257 -26.84 -7.12 -3.67
CA THR A 257 -25.79 -6.10 -3.50
C THR A 257 -24.54 -6.46 -4.32
N PHE A 258 -24.11 -7.74 -4.30
CA PHE A 258 -22.97 -8.20 -5.09
C PHE A 258 -23.19 -8.00 -6.60
N LEU A 259 -24.32 -8.48 -7.14
CA LEU A 259 -24.63 -8.38 -8.57
C LEU A 259 -24.73 -6.92 -9.02
N ASN A 260 -25.40 -6.08 -8.24
CA ASN A 260 -25.54 -4.65 -8.55
C ASN A 260 -24.19 -3.90 -8.60
N ARG A 261 -23.21 -4.33 -7.78
CA ARG A 261 -21.88 -3.69 -7.73
C ARG A 261 -20.87 -4.25 -8.72
N ASN A 262 -21.14 -5.42 -9.27
CA ASN A 262 -20.26 -6.10 -10.21
C ASN A 262 -20.88 -6.27 -11.59
N GLY A 263 -21.82 -5.40 -11.99
CA GLY A 263 -22.47 -5.46 -13.30
C GLY A 263 -21.51 -5.29 -14.50
N GLU A 264 -20.32 -4.73 -14.28
CA GLU A 264 -19.26 -4.70 -15.29
C GLU A 264 -18.58 -6.07 -15.51
N PHE A 265 -18.73 -7.00 -14.55
CA PHE A 265 -18.13 -8.35 -14.56
C PHE A 265 -19.16 -9.47 -14.68
N VAL A 266 -20.44 -9.16 -14.46
CA VAL A 266 -21.54 -10.11 -14.48
C VAL A 266 -22.59 -9.62 -15.46
N ASP A 267 -22.74 -10.31 -16.59
CA ASP A 267 -23.88 -10.10 -17.46
C ASP A 267 -25.08 -10.90 -16.93
N LEU A 268 -26.02 -10.20 -16.31
CA LEU A 268 -27.26 -10.79 -15.80
C LEU A 268 -28.14 -11.36 -16.92
N LEU A 269 -27.93 -10.96 -18.18
CA LEU A 269 -28.67 -11.45 -19.33
C LEU A 269 -28.15 -12.82 -19.82
N GLU A 270 -26.97 -13.24 -19.38
CA GLU A 270 -26.42 -14.57 -19.68
C GLU A 270 -26.88 -15.66 -18.69
N CYS A 271 -27.66 -15.30 -17.66
CA CYS A 271 -28.20 -16.28 -16.72
C CYS A 271 -29.32 -17.12 -17.36
N GLU A 272 -29.12 -18.43 -17.47
CA GLU A 272 -30.14 -19.36 -17.96
C GLU A 272 -31.42 -19.28 -17.12
N ALA A 273 -32.58 -19.32 -17.79
CA ALA A 273 -33.87 -19.35 -17.10
C ALA A 273 -33.97 -20.60 -16.22
N ILE A 274 -34.32 -20.39 -14.95
CA ILE A 274 -34.62 -21.48 -14.02
C ILE A 274 -35.85 -22.21 -14.56
N LYS A 275 -35.67 -23.48 -14.96
CA LYS A 275 -36.75 -24.38 -15.37
C LYS A 275 -37.54 -24.91 -14.17
#